data_AF-A0A9X4KL40-F1
#
_entry.id   AF-A0A9X4KL40-F1
#
_cell.length_a   1.000
_cell.length_b   1.000
_cell.length_c   1.000
_cell.angle_alpha   90.00
_cell.angle_beta   90.00
_cell.angle_gamma   90.00
#
_symmetry.space_group_name_H-M   'P 1'
#
loop_
_entity.id
_entity.type
_entity.pdbx_description
1 polymer ?
#
loop_
_entity_poly.entity_id
_entity_poly.type
_entity_poly.pdbx_seq_one_letter_code
_entity_poly.pdbx_strand_id
1 'polypeptide(L)'
;MNGVWNTSIAKVIQEKLGITLDLITGDAVKAKTLVAGGDLPDILSTAGISDLVDSLIQSGQVIPLDDLIDKYGPNIKKNTPQALEIMKASASNNTGKVYFLPVRVNKASDNPVPLSSALAGFYTRWDLYKAIGAPAMSNEDDFLKVNKEIQDKFPTTKDGKKAYAFSAWAGGDMFPYIISYPFSMGYNNWSFDTSIGAVNGDVQDNFLQKDGVFWNGIKFFNKAYRMGIFDPEGFTQKIDQYIAKLNNGQVYNSAASFWMGGSDLVANTGVADAELLQLPGPFPGYMALYPKDAPGGNLLRTGPRHYEGQQVSGAHDGVV
;
A
#
# COMPACT_ATOMS: atom_id res chain seq x y z
N MET A 1 0.86 -1.60 22.17
CA MET A 1 1.83 -1.20 23.21
C MET A 1 1.30 0.07 23.86
N ASN A 2 0.95 0.05 25.15
CA ASN A 2 0.58 1.26 25.87
C ASN A 2 1.73 1.67 26.80
N GLY A 3 1.86 2.97 27.07
CA GLY A 3 2.88 3.51 27.96
C GLY A 3 4.00 4.24 27.22
N VAL A 4 4.97 4.72 28.01
CA VAL A 4 6.13 5.47 27.54
C VAL A 4 6.87 4.71 26.45
N TRP A 5 6.99 5.33 25.27
CA TRP A 5 7.73 4.79 24.14
C TRP A 5 9.24 4.83 24.44
N ASN A 6 9.89 3.66 24.43
CA ASN A 6 11.28 3.51 24.87
C ASN A 6 12.18 2.83 23.82
N THR A 7 12.05 3.23 22.56
CA THR A 7 12.94 2.78 21.49
C THR A 7 14.19 3.66 21.39
N SER A 8 15.19 3.24 20.62
CA SER A 8 16.35 4.09 20.27
C SER A 8 15.92 5.43 19.66
N ILE A 9 14.87 5.43 18.82
CA ILE A 9 14.29 6.63 18.23
C ILE A 9 13.66 7.52 19.31
N ALA A 10 12.90 6.93 20.24
CA ALA A 10 12.27 7.68 21.33
C ALA A 10 13.30 8.40 22.22
N LYS A 11 14.43 7.73 22.51
CA LYS A 11 15.54 8.34 23.26
C LYS A 11 16.15 9.53 22.53
N VAL A 12 16.38 9.41 21.22
CA VAL A 12 16.89 10.53 20.41
C VAL A 12 15.92 11.71 20.39
N ILE A 13 14.61 11.45 20.32
CA ILE A 13 13.58 12.49 20.43
C ILE A 13 13.64 13.17 21.80
N GLN A 14 13.75 12.41 22.87
CA GLN A 14 13.87 12.93 24.23
C GLN A 14 15.13 13.76 24.42
N GLU A 15 16.29 13.26 23.98
CA GLU A 15 17.57 13.97 24.10
C GLU A 15 17.60 15.28 23.31
N LYS A 16 17.03 15.30 22.10
CA LYS A 16 17.06 16.47 21.22
C LYS A 16 15.97 17.49 21.50
N LEU A 17 14.79 17.02 21.89
CA LEU A 17 13.59 17.86 21.97
C LEU A 17 13.03 17.95 23.39
N GLY A 18 13.52 17.16 24.33
CA GLY A 18 12.99 17.08 25.70
C GLY A 18 11.59 16.45 25.76
N ILE A 19 11.15 15.78 24.69
CA ILE A 19 9.80 15.22 24.57
C ILE A 19 9.81 13.73 24.90
N THR A 20 8.92 13.33 25.81
CA THR A 20 8.59 11.93 26.07
C THR A 20 7.22 11.63 25.49
N LEU A 21 7.11 10.56 24.71
CA LEU A 21 5.85 10.13 24.10
C LEU A 21 5.26 8.97 24.92
N ASP A 22 4.07 9.16 25.46
CA ASP A 22 3.26 8.10 26.07
C ASP A 22 2.21 7.64 25.06
N LEU A 23 2.30 6.38 24.62
CA LEU A 23 1.48 5.88 23.54
C LEU A 23 0.20 5.25 24.06
N ILE A 24 -0.93 5.70 23.50
CA ILE A 24 -2.21 5.01 23.62
C ILE A 24 -2.44 4.24 22.33
N THR A 25 -2.38 2.90 22.41
CA THR A 25 -2.71 2.00 21.30
C THR A 25 -4.10 1.39 21.48
N GLY A 26 -4.76 1.12 20.36
CA GLY A 26 -6.12 0.62 20.29
C GLY A 26 -6.53 0.31 18.87
N ASP A 27 -7.67 -0.34 18.73
CA ASP A 27 -8.38 -0.48 17.46
C ASP A 27 -9.23 0.76 17.17
N ALA A 28 -9.93 0.76 16.03
CA ALA A 28 -10.84 1.82 15.64
C ALA A 28 -11.96 2.03 16.67
N VAL A 29 -12.43 0.97 17.34
CA VAL A 29 -13.50 1.07 18.35
C VAL A 29 -13.03 1.92 19.52
N LYS A 30 -11.87 1.61 20.09
CA LYS A 30 -11.29 2.40 21.18
C LYS A 30 -11.08 3.85 20.77
N ALA A 31 -10.55 4.11 19.58
CA ALA A 31 -10.34 5.48 19.08
C ALA A 31 -11.67 6.26 18.99
N LYS A 32 -12.73 5.64 18.44
CA LYS A 32 -14.07 6.25 18.36
C LYS A 32 -14.68 6.51 19.74
N THR A 33 -14.43 5.64 20.73
CA THR A 33 -14.87 5.87 22.12
C THR A 33 -14.20 7.09 22.75
N LEU A 34 -12.89 7.28 22.56
CA LEU A 34 -12.18 8.46 23.07
C LEU A 34 -12.71 9.75 22.43
N VAL A 35 -12.94 9.73 21.11
CA VAL A 35 -13.55 10.85 20.39
C VAL A 35 -14.94 11.18 20.95
N ALA A 36 -15.82 10.19 21.08
CA ALA A 36 -17.18 10.39 21.58
C ALA A 36 -17.22 10.87 23.04
N GLY A 37 -16.27 10.43 23.87
CA GLY A 37 -16.16 10.83 25.27
C GLY A 37 -15.47 12.18 25.49
N GLY A 38 -14.82 12.74 24.47
CA GLY A 38 -14.00 13.95 24.60
C GLY A 38 -12.68 13.75 25.34
N ASP A 39 -12.31 12.51 25.66
CA ASP A 39 -11.11 12.13 26.39
C ASP A 39 -9.96 11.85 25.41
N LEU A 40 -9.57 12.88 24.65
CA LEU A 40 -8.57 12.75 23.59
C LEU A 40 -7.14 12.90 24.14
N PRO A 41 -6.16 12.17 23.58
CA PRO A 41 -4.75 12.45 23.82
C PRO A 41 -4.33 13.78 23.19
N ASP A 42 -3.17 14.29 23.60
CA ASP A 42 -2.59 15.53 23.04
C ASP A 42 -2.34 15.45 21.52
N ILE A 43 -2.01 14.26 21.02
CA ILE A 43 -1.79 13.99 19.60
C ILE A 43 -2.62 12.79 19.19
N LEU A 44 -3.46 12.98 18.16
CA LEU A 44 -4.34 11.96 17.60
C LEU A 44 -3.88 11.56 16.19
N SER A 45 -3.76 10.27 15.95
CA SER A 45 -3.66 9.72 14.60
C SER A 45 -5.06 9.50 14.03
N THR A 46 -5.30 9.90 12.78
CA THR A 46 -6.59 9.67 12.10
C THR A 46 -6.75 8.24 11.59
N ALA A 47 -5.76 7.38 11.76
CA ALA A 47 -5.84 5.97 11.39
C ALA A 47 -7.03 5.28 12.10
N GLY A 48 -7.98 4.78 11.33
CA GLY A 48 -9.18 4.11 11.85
C GLY A 48 -10.33 5.04 12.28
N ILE A 49 -10.17 6.37 12.15
CA ILE A 49 -11.19 7.38 12.48
C ILE A 49 -11.27 8.48 11.41
N SER A 50 -10.82 8.23 10.19
CA SER A 50 -10.85 9.22 9.10
C SER A 50 -12.26 9.68 8.76
N ASP A 51 -13.26 8.84 9.01
CA ASP A 51 -14.69 9.15 8.90
C ASP A 51 -15.18 10.19 9.92
N LEU A 52 -14.41 10.45 10.98
CA LEU A 52 -14.75 11.42 12.02
C LEU A 52 -14.05 12.78 11.88
N VAL A 53 -13.23 12.97 10.84
CA VAL A 53 -12.46 14.22 10.62
C VAL A 53 -13.35 15.46 10.67
N ASP A 54 -14.47 15.47 9.95
CA ASP A 54 -15.35 16.63 9.92
C ASP A 54 -16.02 16.88 11.27
N SER A 55 -16.45 15.82 11.96
CA SER A 55 -17.05 15.92 13.30
C SER A 55 -16.05 16.44 14.34
N LEU A 56 -14.78 16.02 14.28
CA LEU A 56 -13.71 16.52 15.14
C LEU A 56 -13.49 18.03 14.94
N ILE A 57 -13.54 18.51 13.70
CA ILE A 57 -13.40 19.92 13.37
C ILE A 57 -14.62 20.71 13.85
N GLN A 58 -15.83 20.24 13.55
CA GLN A 58 -17.08 20.91 13.91
C GLN A 58 -17.28 21.03 15.43
N SER A 59 -16.86 20.01 16.18
CA SER A 59 -16.94 20.00 17.64
C SER A 59 -15.83 20.80 18.33
N GLY A 60 -14.81 21.25 17.60
CA GLY A 60 -13.66 21.96 18.15
C GLY A 60 -12.69 21.05 18.92
N GLN A 61 -12.77 19.73 18.74
CA GLN A 61 -11.87 18.76 19.36
C GLN A 61 -10.46 18.78 18.74
N VAL A 62 -10.32 19.36 17.55
CA VAL A 62 -9.02 19.64 16.91
C VAL A 62 -8.88 21.12 16.58
N ILE A 63 -7.65 21.63 16.67
CA ILE A 63 -7.35 23.04 16.40
C ILE A 63 -6.77 23.23 14.99
N PRO A 64 -6.99 24.39 14.34
CA PRO A 64 -6.26 24.72 13.14
C PRO A 64 -4.78 24.91 13.47
N LEU A 65 -3.91 24.39 12.61
CA LEU A 65 -2.47 24.36 12.78
C LEU A 65 -1.75 25.44 11.98
N ASP A 66 -2.45 26.22 11.15
CA ASP A 66 -1.85 27.20 10.24
C ASP A 66 -0.88 28.14 10.97
N ASP A 67 -1.31 28.77 12.06
CA ASP A 67 -0.46 29.68 12.86
C ASP A 67 0.74 28.96 13.51
N LEU A 68 0.55 27.70 13.92
CA LEU A 68 1.62 26.89 14.51
C LEU A 68 2.64 26.47 13.45
N ILE A 69 2.18 26.09 12.26
CA ILE A 69 3.03 25.78 11.11
C ILE A 69 3.78 27.03 10.66
N ASP A 70 3.12 28.18 10.70
CA ASP A 70 3.71 29.47 10.35
C ASP A 70 4.85 29.86 11.28
N LYS A 71 4.64 29.69 12.58
CA LYS A 71 5.61 30.08 13.60
C LYS A 71 6.70 29.05 13.85
N TYR A 72 6.36 27.76 13.81
CA TYR A 72 7.23 26.68 14.28
C TYR A 72 7.50 25.59 13.24
N GLY A 73 6.85 25.63 12.07
CA GLY A 73 6.89 24.57 11.07
C GLY A 73 7.68 24.85 9.78
N PRO A 74 8.85 25.54 9.77
CA PRO A 74 9.54 25.86 8.52
C PRO A 74 9.95 24.62 7.73
N ASN A 75 10.29 23.53 8.41
CA ASN A 75 10.59 22.24 7.77
C ASN A 75 9.36 21.59 7.14
N ILE A 76 8.18 21.73 7.76
CA ILE A 76 6.92 21.19 7.22
C ILE A 76 6.58 21.97 5.94
N LYS A 77 6.54 23.30 6.01
CA LYS A 77 6.28 24.16 4.85
C LYS A 77 7.21 23.88 3.67
N LYS A 78 8.51 23.74 3.94
CA LYS A 78 9.53 23.53 2.91
C LYS A 78 9.37 22.17 2.22
N ASN A 79 9.07 21.11 2.97
CA ASN A 79 9.15 19.75 2.47
C ASN A 79 7.80 19.18 2.02
N THR A 80 6.67 19.69 2.52
CA THR A 80 5.34 19.14 2.23
C THR A 80 4.33 20.18 1.74
N PRO A 81 4.71 21.19 0.91
CA PRO A 81 3.78 22.28 0.56
C PRO A 81 2.53 21.77 -0.16
N GLN A 82 2.70 20.86 -1.13
CA GLN A 82 1.58 20.27 -1.86
C GLN A 82 0.67 19.43 -0.96
N ALA A 83 1.26 18.65 -0.05
CA ALA A 83 0.48 17.84 0.87
C ALA A 83 -0.33 18.70 1.85
N LEU A 84 0.22 19.85 2.29
CA LEU A 84 -0.54 20.81 3.11
C LEU A 84 -1.76 21.36 2.36
N GLU A 85 -1.61 21.71 1.07
CA GLU A 85 -2.74 22.14 0.24
C GLU A 85 -3.79 21.04 0.06
N ILE A 86 -3.37 19.78 -0.07
CA ILE A 86 -4.29 18.64 -0.06
C ILE A 86 -5.03 18.56 1.27
N MET A 87 -4.35 18.67 2.42
CA MET A 87 -5.00 18.61 3.73
C MET A 87 -6.04 19.74 3.91
N LYS A 88 -5.72 20.96 3.45
CA LYS A 88 -6.68 22.09 3.47
C LYS A 88 -7.93 21.82 2.65
N ALA A 89 -7.82 21.04 1.59
CA ALA A 89 -8.92 20.82 0.67
C ALA A 89 -9.70 19.52 0.93
N SER A 90 -9.08 18.49 1.52
CA SER A 90 -9.71 17.18 1.76
C SER A 90 -10.00 16.85 3.22
N ALA A 91 -9.36 17.54 4.17
CA ALA A 91 -9.45 17.23 5.60
C ALA A 91 -9.61 18.49 6.47
N SER A 92 -10.43 19.44 6.01
CA SER A 92 -10.64 20.73 6.67
C SER A 92 -12.10 21.07 6.98
N ASN A 93 -13.05 20.18 6.65
CA ASN A 93 -14.49 20.47 6.72
C ASN A 93 -14.85 21.80 6.04
N ASN A 94 -14.35 22.02 4.82
CA ASN A 94 -14.54 23.24 4.01
C ASN A 94 -14.04 24.56 4.62
N THR A 95 -13.28 24.53 5.71
CA THR A 95 -12.73 25.76 6.32
C THR A 95 -11.47 26.26 5.61
N GLY A 96 -10.84 25.43 4.78
CA GLY A 96 -9.59 25.76 4.07
C GLY A 96 -8.35 25.83 4.96
N LYS A 97 -8.47 25.41 6.23
CA LYS A 97 -7.38 25.37 7.22
C LYS A 97 -6.75 23.98 7.34
N VAL A 98 -5.55 23.91 7.91
CA VAL A 98 -4.87 22.63 8.17
C VAL A 98 -5.19 22.18 9.60
N TYR A 99 -5.93 21.09 9.79
CA TYR A 99 -6.16 20.50 11.13
C TYR A 99 -5.27 19.28 11.42
N PHE A 100 -4.77 18.63 10.37
CA PHE A 100 -4.00 17.40 10.47
C PHE A 100 -2.74 17.52 9.63
N LEU A 101 -1.60 17.11 10.18
CA LEU A 101 -0.33 17.12 9.45
C LEU A 101 -0.27 15.92 8.49
N PRO A 102 0.17 16.13 7.24
CA PRO A 102 0.35 15.03 6.31
C PRO A 102 1.55 14.18 6.74
N VAL A 103 1.40 12.86 6.70
CA VAL A 103 2.45 11.89 7.00
C VAL A 103 2.81 11.10 5.74
N ARG A 104 4.04 10.57 5.68
CA ARG A 104 4.52 9.75 4.54
C ARG A 104 4.45 10.47 3.18
N VAL A 105 4.73 11.78 3.16
CA VAL A 105 4.77 12.58 1.94
C VAL A 105 6.01 12.22 1.14
N ASN A 106 5.81 11.64 -0.05
CA ASN A 106 6.89 11.38 -1.01
C ASN A 106 6.90 12.47 -2.09
N LYS A 107 8.09 12.81 -2.59
CA LYS A 107 8.21 13.68 -3.77
C LYS A 107 7.92 12.84 -5.02
N ALA A 108 7.04 13.34 -5.88
CA ALA A 108 6.92 12.80 -7.23
C ALA A 108 8.28 12.90 -7.93
N SER A 109 8.69 11.84 -8.60
CA SER A 109 9.91 11.76 -9.40
C SER A 109 9.50 11.50 -10.84
N ASP A 110 10.08 12.25 -11.78
CA ASP A 110 9.90 12.01 -13.21
C ASP A 110 10.61 10.72 -13.68
N ASN A 111 11.54 10.21 -12.87
CA ASN A 111 12.13 8.89 -13.09
C ASN A 111 11.16 7.80 -12.61
N PRO A 112 11.00 6.70 -13.38
CA PRO A 112 10.35 5.51 -12.87
C PRO A 112 11.04 5.10 -11.58
N VAL A 113 10.26 4.84 -10.54
CA VAL A 113 10.77 4.27 -9.29
C VAL A 113 11.52 2.97 -9.70
N PRO A 114 12.70 2.67 -9.15
CA PRO A 114 13.37 1.41 -9.47
C PRO A 114 12.46 0.23 -9.10
N LEU A 115 12.47 -0.88 -9.85
CA LEU A 115 11.72 -2.11 -9.51
C LEU A 115 11.98 -2.60 -8.06
N SER A 116 13.16 -2.29 -7.51
CA SER A 116 13.54 -2.54 -6.11
C SER A 116 12.78 -1.68 -5.07
N SER A 117 12.01 -0.70 -5.53
CA SER A 117 11.26 0.27 -4.72
C SER A 117 9.74 0.20 -4.98
N ALA A 118 9.29 -0.84 -5.70
CA ALA A 118 7.87 -1.11 -5.88
C ALA A 118 7.21 -1.51 -4.55
N LEU A 119 5.99 -1.03 -4.28
CA LEU A 119 5.36 -1.16 -2.98
C LEU A 119 4.56 -2.47 -2.85
N ALA A 120 3.60 -2.70 -3.73
CA ALA A 120 2.72 -3.87 -3.67
C ALA A 120 2.58 -4.53 -5.04
N GLY A 121 2.26 -5.83 -5.04
CA GLY A 121 2.24 -6.66 -6.24
C GLY A 121 2.65 -8.10 -5.93
N PHE A 122 2.81 -8.93 -6.95
CA PHE A 122 3.34 -10.29 -6.76
C PHE A 122 4.87 -10.29 -6.68
N TYR A 123 5.40 -10.67 -5.52
CA TYR A 123 6.83 -10.88 -5.32
C TYR A 123 7.10 -12.36 -5.10
N THR A 124 7.75 -13.01 -6.07
CA THR A 124 8.00 -14.44 -6.06
C THR A 124 9.40 -14.75 -5.54
N ARG A 125 9.56 -15.92 -4.90
CA ARG A 125 10.85 -16.49 -4.51
C ARG A 125 11.80 -16.64 -5.72
N TRP A 126 12.82 -15.80 -5.77
CA TRP A 126 13.79 -15.76 -6.87
C TRP A 126 14.63 -17.02 -6.98
N ASP A 127 15.11 -17.55 -5.86
CA ASP A 127 15.87 -18.79 -5.81
C ASP A 127 15.09 -19.99 -6.36
N LEU A 128 13.79 -20.08 -6.05
CA LEU A 128 12.94 -21.17 -6.53
C LEU A 128 12.66 -21.03 -8.04
N TYR A 129 12.43 -19.81 -8.51
CA TYR A 129 12.30 -19.51 -9.94
C TYR A 129 13.59 -19.83 -10.71
N LYS A 130 14.76 -19.43 -10.21
CA LYS A 130 16.07 -19.83 -10.77
C LYS A 130 16.23 -21.34 -10.80
N ALA A 131 15.82 -22.04 -9.74
CA ALA A 131 16.02 -23.48 -9.62
C ALA A 131 15.19 -24.30 -10.62
N ILE A 132 14.10 -23.77 -11.17
CA ILE A 132 13.36 -24.38 -12.29
C ILE A 132 13.84 -23.90 -13.67
N GLY A 133 14.95 -23.16 -13.73
CA GLY A 133 15.54 -22.70 -14.99
C GLY A 133 15.03 -21.34 -15.47
N ALA A 134 14.36 -20.56 -14.60
CA ALA A 134 13.87 -19.21 -14.89
C ALA A 134 13.11 -19.10 -16.24
N PRO A 135 12.06 -19.93 -16.45
CA PRO A 135 11.32 -19.94 -17.72
C PRO A 135 10.67 -18.59 -18.02
N ALA A 136 10.77 -18.15 -19.27
CA ALA A 136 10.12 -16.92 -19.73
C ALA A 136 8.58 -17.01 -19.57
N MET A 137 7.96 -15.87 -19.24
CA MET A 137 6.52 -15.76 -19.04
C MET A 137 5.98 -14.59 -19.86
N SER A 138 4.90 -14.82 -20.61
CA SER A 138 4.31 -13.79 -21.48
C SER A 138 2.92 -13.34 -21.02
N ASN A 139 2.24 -14.15 -20.22
CA ASN A 139 0.89 -13.87 -19.71
C ASN A 139 0.66 -14.46 -18.30
N GLU A 140 -0.48 -14.13 -17.69
CA GLU A 140 -0.85 -14.59 -16.35
C GLU A 140 -0.93 -16.12 -16.22
N ASP A 141 -1.38 -16.82 -17.26
CA ASP A 141 -1.48 -18.27 -17.23
C ASP A 141 -0.08 -18.92 -17.24
N ASP A 142 0.91 -18.32 -17.92
CA ASP A 142 2.31 -18.74 -17.83
C ASP A 142 2.84 -18.53 -16.40
N PHE A 143 2.53 -17.39 -15.78
CA PHE A 143 2.92 -17.14 -14.38
C PHE A 143 2.32 -18.17 -13.41
N LEU A 144 1.04 -18.54 -13.59
CA LEU A 144 0.42 -19.61 -12.80
C LEU A 144 1.08 -20.98 -13.04
N LYS A 145 1.45 -21.31 -14.28
CA LYS A 145 2.14 -22.56 -14.62
C LYS A 145 3.55 -22.61 -14.03
N VAL A 146 4.31 -21.53 -14.13
CA VAL A 146 5.65 -21.42 -13.54
C VAL A 146 5.57 -21.59 -12.02
N ASN A 147 4.59 -20.96 -11.37
CA ASN A 147 4.35 -21.15 -9.93
C ASN A 147 3.90 -22.56 -9.56
N LYS A 148 3.15 -23.24 -10.43
CA LYS A 148 2.83 -24.67 -10.28
C LYS A 148 4.08 -25.54 -10.36
N GLU A 149 4.97 -25.28 -11.31
CA GLU A 149 6.23 -26.00 -11.45
C GLU A 149 7.14 -25.81 -10.23
N ILE A 150 7.23 -24.57 -9.71
CA ILE A 150 7.91 -24.28 -8.45
C ILE A 150 7.32 -25.14 -7.32
N GLN A 151 6.00 -25.17 -7.16
CA GLN A 151 5.37 -25.94 -6.08
C GLN A 151 5.52 -27.45 -6.25
N ASP A 152 5.52 -27.96 -7.48
CA ASP A 152 5.72 -29.39 -7.73
C ASP A 152 7.15 -29.83 -7.41
N LYS A 153 8.13 -28.98 -7.73
CA LYS A 153 9.54 -29.23 -7.41
C LYS A 153 9.86 -29.02 -5.93
N PHE A 154 9.17 -28.08 -5.30
CA PHE A 154 9.32 -27.72 -3.90
C PHE A 154 7.94 -27.81 -3.23
N PRO A 155 7.46 -29.01 -2.84
CA PRO A 155 6.12 -29.14 -2.25
C PRO A 155 6.10 -28.85 -0.74
N THR A 156 7.26 -28.87 -0.09
CA THR A 156 7.40 -28.72 1.36
C THR A 156 8.60 -27.85 1.71
N THR A 157 8.53 -27.20 2.87
CA THR A 157 9.68 -26.56 3.51
C THR A 157 10.67 -27.61 4.02
N LYS A 158 11.85 -27.16 4.45
CA LYS A 158 12.89 -28.00 5.06
C LYS A 158 12.37 -28.83 6.25
N ASP A 159 11.43 -28.28 7.01
CA ASP A 159 10.82 -28.92 8.17
C ASP A 159 9.60 -29.79 7.81
N GLY A 160 9.40 -30.09 6.52
CA GLY A 160 8.34 -30.97 6.03
C GLY A 160 6.94 -30.34 6.01
N LYS A 161 6.80 -29.04 6.29
CA LYS A 161 5.51 -28.35 6.20
C LYS A 161 5.13 -28.14 4.74
N LYS A 162 3.87 -28.39 4.41
CA LYS A 162 3.35 -28.12 3.06
C LYS A 162 3.53 -26.63 2.71
N ALA A 163 3.93 -26.39 1.46
CA ALA A 163 4.13 -25.07 0.91
C ALA A 163 3.21 -24.83 -0.29
N TYR A 164 2.89 -23.57 -0.53
CA TYR A 164 1.95 -23.11 -1.54
C TYR A 164 2.55 -21.98 -2.36
N ALA A 165 2.24 -21.92 -3.66
CA ALA A 165 2.68 -20.81 -4.46
C ALA A 165 2.05 -19.48 -4.00
N PHE A 166 0.75 -19.48 -3.74
CA PHE A 166 -0.01 -18.30 -3.35
C PHE A 166 -0.68 -18.49 -1.99
N SER A 167 -0.81 -17.41 -1.23
CA SER A 167 -1.62 -17.34 -0.02
C SER A 167 -2.12 -15.90 0.15
N ALA A 168 -3.05 -15.68 1.07
CA ALA A 168 -3.66 -14.38 1.36
C ALA A 168 -4.10 -14.32 2.83
N TRP A 169 -4.84 -13.28 3.24
CA TRP A 169 -5.57 -13.25 4.51
C TRP A 169 -6.89 -12.52 4.33
N ALA A 170 -7.87 -12.88 5.17
CA ALA A 170 -9.19 -12.24 5.20
C ALA A 170 -9.71 -11.97 6.63
N GLY A 171 -8.95 -12.33 7.68
CA GLY A 171 -9.37 -12.28 9.09
C GLY A 171 -9.53 -10.89 9.72
N GLY A 172 -9.81 -9.85 8.92
CA GLY A 172 -9.98 -8.46 9.36
C GLY A 172 -9.63 -7.40 8.30
N ASP A 173 -9.00 -7.83 7.20
CA ASP A 173 -8.57 -7.01 6.07
C ASP A 173 -8.45 -7.92 4.83
N MET A 174 -8.70 -7.38 3.64
CA MET A 174 -8.65 -8.10 2.35
C MET A 174 -7.54 -7.59 1.43
N PHE A 175 -6.52 -6.92 1.98
CA PHE A 175 -5.43 -6.30 1.22
C PHE A 175 -4.87 -7.17 0.07
N PRO A 176 -4.54 -8.48 0.21
CA PRO A 176 -4.02 -9.25 -0.95
C PRO A 176 -4.98 -9.32 -2.13
N TYR A 177 -6.28 -9.36 -1.85
CA TYR A 177 -7.33 -9.48 -2.85
C TYR A 177 -7.58 -8.16 -3.57
N ILE A 178 -7.41 -7.03 -2.87
CA ILE A 178 -7.67 -5.68 -3.40
C ILE A 178 -6.39 -5.03 -3.96
N ILE A 179 -5.21 -5.50 -3.56
CA ILE A 179 -3.95 -4.84 -3.87
C ILE A 179 -3.08 -5.65 -4.82
N SER A 180 -2.77 -6.91 -4.50
CA SER A 180 -1.67 -7.62 -5.17
C SER A 180 -1.88 -7.76 -6.67
N TYR A 181 -3.07 -8.19 -7.09
CA TYR A 181 -3.38 -8.29 -8.52
C TYR A 181 -3.61 -6.91 -9.16
N PRO A 182 -4.45 -6.00 -8.61
CA PRO A 182 -4.64 -4.68 -9.22
C PRO A 182 -3.36 -3.87 -9.43
N PHE A 183 -2.45 -3.85 -8.44
CA PHE A 183 -1.15 -3.18 -8.58
C PHE A 183 -0.30 -3.82 -9.66
N SER A 184 -0.30 -5.15 -9.73
CA SER A 184 0.39 -5.89 -10.78
C SER A 184 -0.16 -5.58 -12.18
N MET A 185 -1.41 -5.11 -12.28
CA MET A 185 -2.08 -4.72 -13.53
C MET A 185 -2.07 -3.21 -13.81
N GLY A 186 -1.36 -2.40 -13.02
CA GLY A 186 -1.28 -0.96 -13.22
C GLY A 186 -2.41 -0.15 -12.60
N TYR A 187 -3.08 -0.69 -11.59
CA TYR A 187 -4.08 0.02 -10.80
C TYR A 187 -3.55 0.30 -9.39
N ASN A 188 -3.89 1.46 -8.85
CA ASN A 188 -3.71 1.78 -7.44
C ASN A 188 -5.03 1.58 -6.70
N ASN A 189 -4.99 1.40 -5.38
CA ASN A 189 -6.17 1.47 -4.55
C ASN A 189 -6.38 2.93 -4.10
N TRP A 190 -7.57 3.46 -4.35
CA TRP A 190 -7.98 4.77 -3.81
C TRP A 190 -8.63 4.59 -2.43
N SER A 191 -9.48 3.58 -2.32
CA SER A 191 -10.18 3.17 -1.10
C SER A 191 -10.37 1.66 -1.13
N PHE A 192 -11.02 1.12 -0.10
CA PHE A 192 -11.35 -0.31 -0.03
C PHE A 192 -12.20 -0.79 -1.23
N ASP A 193 -13.14 0.05 -1.67
CA ASP A 193 -14.09 -0.23 -2.74
C ASP A 193 -13.69 0.36 -4.10
N THR A 194 -12.56 1.09 -4.20
CA THR A 194 -12.22 1.81 -5.42
C THR A 194 -10.77 1.56 -5.86
N SER A 195 -10.60 1.12 -7.10
CA SER A 195 -9.33 1.06 -7.82
C SER A 195 -9.22 2.18 -8.85
N ILE A 196 -8.01 2.69 -9.10
CA ILE A 196 -7.75 3.72 -10.11
C ILE A 196 -6.57 3.33 -11.01
N GLY A 197 -6.77 3.36 -12.33
CA GLY A 197 -5.72 3.12 -13.29
C GLY A 197 -4.61 4.15 -13.19
N ALA A 198 -3.36 3.71 -12.99
CA ALA A 198 -2.22 4.60 -12.74
C ALA A 198 -1.88 5.50 -13.94
N VAL A 199 -2.19 5.04 -15.16
CA VAL A 199 -1.87 5.75 -16.41
C VAL A 199 -3.02 6.64 -16.88
N ASN A 200 -4.22 6.09 -16.93
CA ASN A 200 -5.39 6.74 -17.53
C ASN A 200 -6.34 7.34 -16.50
N GLY A 201 -6.13 7.08 -15.21
CA GLY A 201 -7.02 7.50 -14.12
C GLY A 201 -8.39 6.83 -14.15
N ASP A 202 -8.54 5.68 -14.81
CA ASP A 202 -9.81 4.96 -14.88
C ASP A 202 -10.24 4.50 -13.49
N VAL A 203 -11.40 4.98 -13.02
CA VAL A 203 -11.91 4.70 -11.68
C VAL A 203 -12.87 3.52 -11.76
N GLN A 204 -12.56 2.47 -11.00
CA GLN A 204 -13.33 1.24 -10.96
C GLN A 204 -13.84 0.96 -9.56
N ASP A 205 -15.13 0.69 -9.46
CA ASP A 205 -15.74 0.15 -8.24
C ASP A 205 -15.41 -1.34 -8.17
N ASN A 206 -14.67 -1.72 -7.11
CA ASN A 206 -14.16 -3.07 -6.91
C ASN A 206 -15.29 -4.10 -6.84
N PHE A 207 -16.48 -3.77 -6.32
CA PHE A 207 -17.53 -4.74 -6.03
C PHE A 207 -18.62 -4.77 -7.11
N LEU A 208 -18.95 -3.62 -7.70
CA LEU A 208 -20.04 -3.50 -8.66
C LEU A 208 -19.63 -3.82 -10.10
N GLN A 209 -18.37 -3.61 -10.47
CA GLN A 209 -17.89 -3.87 -11.83
C GLN A 209 -17.31 -5.28 -11.97
N LYS A 210 -18.14 -6.25 -12.37
CA LYS A 210 -17.78 -7.68 -12.45
C LYS A 210 -16.62 -8.04 -13.40
N ASP A 211 -16.32 -7.15 -14.35
CA ASP A 211 -15.19 -7.29 -15.28
C ASP A 211 -14.02 -6.34 -14.94
N GLY A 212 -14.13 -5.61 -13.82
CA GLY A 212 -13.10 -4.73 -13.29
C GLY A 212 -11.92 -5.48 -12.68
N VAL A 213 -10.86 -4.73 -12.40
CA VAL A 213 -9.54 -5.26 -12.00
C VAL A 213 -9.61 -6.13 -10.73
N PHE A 214 -10.46 -5.76 -9.76
CA PHE A 214 -10.66 -6.57 -8.55
C PHE A 214 -11.19 -7.97 -8.88
N TRP A 215 -12.29 -8.06 -9.65
CA TRP A 215 -12.88 -9.34 -10.00
C TRP A 215 -11.98 -10.19 -10.90
N ASN A 216 -11.14 -9.56 -11.73
CA ASN A 216 -10.10 -10.26 -12.47
C ASN A 216 -9.04 -10.86 -11.54
N GLY A 217 -8.66 -10.16 -10.48
CA GLY A 217 -7.81 -10.69 -9.41
C GLY A 217 -8.45 -11.87 -8.67
N ILE A 218 -9.74 -11.80 -8.36
CA ILE A 218 -10.48 -12.93 -7.76
C ILE A 218 -10.50 -14.14 -8.72
N LYS A 219 -10.70 -13.93 -10.03
CA LYS A 219 -10.62 -15.00 -11.04
C LYS A 219 -9.21 -15.61 -11.09
N PHE A 220 -8.15 -14.79 -11.00
CA PHE A 220 -6.76 -15.24 -10.91
C PHE A 220 -6.52 -16.14 -9.69
N PHE A 221 -6.90 -15.69 -8.48
CA PHE A 221 -6.76 -16.51 -7.27
C PHE A 221 -7.64 -17.77 -7.32
N ASN A 222 -8.82 -17.72 -7.95
CA ASN A 222 -9.64 -18.90 -8.15
C ASN A 222 -8.97 -19.92 -9.08
N LYS A 223 -8.34 -19.49 -10.18
CA LYS A 223 -7.53 -20.37 -11.04
C LYS A 223 -6.41 -21.03 -10.23
N ALA A 224 -5.65 -20.25 -9.45
CA ALA A 224 -4.61 -20.76 -8.56
C ALA A 224 -5.14 -21.80 -7.55
N TYR A 225 -6.30 -21.54 -6.95
CA TYR A 225 -6.97 -22.48 -6.05
C TYR A 225 -7.36 -23.79 -6.75
N ARG A 226 -7.97 -23.71 -7.94
CA ARG A 226 -8.35 -24.88 -8.73
C ARG A 226 -7.14 -25.68 -9.24
N MET A 227 -5.98 -25.03 -9.39
CA MET A 227 -4.70 -25.68 -9.71
C MET A 227 -4.02 -26.32 -8.48
N GLY A 228 -4.58 -26.13 -7.27
CA GLY A 228 -4.02 -26.65 -6.01
C GLY A 228 -2.79 -25.88 -5.52
N ILE A 229 -2.57 -24.66 -6.03
CA ILE A 229 -1.39 -23.84 -5.70
C ILE A 229 -1.69 -22.62 -4.83
N PHE A 230 -2.95 -22.45 -4.43
CA PHE A 230 -3.38 -21.46 -3.44
C PHE A 230 -3.60 -22.13 -2.08
N ASP A 231 -3.06 -21.53 -1.04
CA ASP A 231 -3.23 -21.93 0.36
C ASP A 231 -4.71 -21.85 0.78
N PRO A 232 -5.37 -22.97 1.13
CA PRO A 232 -6.78 -22.98 1.53
C PRO A 232 -7.07 -22.12 2.76
N GLU A 233 -6.09 -21.88 3.63
CA GLU A 233 -6.26 -21.01 4.81
C GLU A 233 -6.25 -19.52 4.45
N GLY A 234 -5.94 -19.15 3.20
CA GLY A 234 -5.91 -17.75 2.77
C GLY A 234 -7.23 -17.00 2.97
N PHE A 235 -8.35 -17.72 3.03
CA PHE A 235 -9.69 -17.16 3.25
C PHE A 235 -10.07 -16.95 4.71
N THR A 236 -9.30 -17.47 5.66
CA THR A 236 -9.67 -17.48 7.09
C THR A 236 -8.56 -17.00 8.00
N GLN A 237 -7.30 -17.13 7.59
CA GLN A 237 -6.17 -16.74 8.41
C GLN A 237 -6.05 -15.23 8.58
N LYS A 238 -5.39 -14.83 9.67
CA LYS A 238 -5.01 -13.45 9.97
C LYS A 238 -3.65 -13.12 9.36
N ILE A 239 -3.36 -11.83 9.25
CA ILE A 239 -2.10 -11.34 8.67
C ILE A 239 -0.85 -11.92 9.35
N ASP A 240 -0.82 -12.06 10.67
CA ASP A 240 0.34 -12.60 11.39
C ASP A 240 0.64 -14.06 11.00
N GLN A 241 -0.41 -14.85 10.74
CA GLN A 241 -0.27 -16.23 10.29
C GLN A 241 0.27 -16.29 8.86
N TYR A 242 -0.21 -15.41 7.99
CA TYR A 242 0.31 -15.25 6.63
C TYR A 242 1.80 -14.83 6.63
N ILE A 243 2.18 -13.83 7.41
CA ILE A 243 3.58 -13.37 7.54
C ILE A 243 4.47 -14.50 8.09
N ALA A 244 4.01 -15.24 9.10
CA ALA A 244 4.76 -16.39 9.63
C ALA A 244 4.97 -17.47 8.56
N LYS A 245 3.96 -17.75 7.73
CA LYS A 245 4.09 -18.70 6.61
C LYS A 245 5.09 -18.22 5.56
N LEU A 246 5.05 -16.93 5.20
CA LEU A 246 6.04 -16.32 4.31
C LEU A 246 7.45 -16.47 4.87
N ASN A 247 7.69 -16.03 6.11
CA ASN A 247 9.01 -16.08 6.74
C ASN A 247 9.53 -17.53 6.93
N ASN A 248 8.65 -18.52 7.02
CA ASN A 248 9.04 -19.93 7.11
C ASN A 248 9.18 -20.63 5.75
N GLY A 249 9.02 -19.90 4.63
CA GLY A 249 9.13 -20.43 3.28
C GLY A 249 7.96 -21.31 2.85
N GLN A 250 6.82 -21.27 3.56
CA GLN A 250 5.61 -22.02 3.20
C GLN A 250 4.81 -21.34 2.06
N VAL A 251 5.15 -20.10 1.70
CA VAL A 251 4.47 -19.34 0.64
C VAL A 251 5.51 -18.74 -0.30
N TYR A 252 5.30 -18.85 -1.61
CA TYR A 252 6.29 -18.41 -2.61
C TYR A 252 6.05 -17.02 -3.16
N ASN A 253 4.83 -16.50 -3.05
CA ASN A 253 4.47 -15.17 -3.49
C ASN A 253 4.01 -14.31 -2.32
N SER A 254 4.68 -13.18 -2.12
CA SER A 254 4.24 -12.12 -1.21
C SER A 254 3.33 -11.13 -1.92
N ALA A 255 2.37 -10.59 -1.17
CA ALA A 255 1.45 -9.53 -1.58
C ALA A 255 2.11 -8.14 -1.68
N ALA A 256 3.25 -7.94 -1.02
CA ALA A 256 4.03 -6.70 -1.00
C ALA A 256 5.48 -6.95 -0.55
N SER A 257 6.42 -6.10 -0.98
CA SER A 257 7.84 -6.20 -0.62
C SER A 257 8.19 -5.50 0.69
N PHE A 258 7.70 -4.27 0.91
CA PHE A 258 8.19 -3.39 1.99
C PHE A 258 7.61 -3.68 3.38
N TRP A 259 6.41 -4.25 3.47
CA TRP A 259 5.73 -4.52 4.76
C TRP A 259 5.69 -6.01 5.11
N MET A 260 5.77 -6.87 4.10
CA MET A 260 5.54 -8.32 4.24
C MET A 260 6.69 -9.16 3.72
N GLY A 261 7.72 -8.54 3.14
CA GLY A 261 8.79 -9.23 2.45
C GLY A 261 9.69 -9.97 3.41
N GLY A 262 9.36 -11.24 3.67
CA GLY A 262 10.26 -12.33 4.03
C GLY A 262 11.40 -11.97 4.98
N SER A 263 11.17 -11.11 5.98
CA SER A 263 12.25 -10.45 6.74
C SER A 263 13.18 -11.47 7.39
N ASP A 264 12.61 -12.60 7.79
CA ASP A 264 13.33 -13.71 8.41
C ASP A 264 13.46 -14.91 7.45
N LEU A 265 13.06 -14.76 6.19
CA LEU A 265 13.01 -15.85 5.21
C LEU A 265 14.38 -16.50 4.99
N VAL A 266 15.42 -15.68 4.76
CA VAL A 266 16.80 -16.18 4.61
C VAL A 266 17.26 -16.88 5.89
N ALA A 267 17.00 -16.28 7.05
CA ALA A 267 17.40 -16.84 8.35
C ALA A 267 16.71 -18.17 8.64
N ASN A 268 15.40 -18.27 8.41
CA ASN A 268 14.58 -19.44 8.73
C ASN A 268 14.76 -20.57 7.72
N THR A 269 14.99 -20.25 6.44
CA THR A 269 15.20 -21.26 5.40
C THR A 269 16.66 -21.70 5.29
N GLY A 270 17.60 -20.85 5.69
CA GLY A 270 19.04 -21.04 5.49
C GLY A 270 19.48 -20.92 4.03
N VAL A 271 18.62 -20.39 3.14
CA VAL A 271 18.92 -20.19 1.72
C VAL A 271 19.30 -18.72 1.52
N ALA A 272 20.57 -18.46 1.22
CA ALA A 272 21.12 -17.10 1.11
C ALA A 272 20.37 -16.23 0.08
N ASP A 273 19.92 -16.84 -1.01
CA ASP A 273 19.28 -16.16 -2.12
C ASP A 273 17.74 -16.19 -2.04
N ALA A 274 17.15 -16.56 -0.89
CA ALA A 274 15.71 -16.63 -0.69
C ALA A 274 15.09 -15.23 -0.58
N GLU A 275 15.10 -14.53 -1.70
CA GLU A 275 14.57 -13.18 -1.86
C GLU A 275 13.22 -13.22 -2.59
N LEU A 276 12.34 -12.29 -2.22
CA LEU A 276 11.04 -12.09 -2.86
C LEU A 276 11.16 -10.92 -3.84
N LEU A 277 11.15 -11.21 -5.14
CA LEU A 277 11.34 -10.22 -6.20
C LEU A 277 10.17 -10.25 -7.18
N GLN A 278 9.88 -9.12 -7.82
CA GLN A 278 9.03 -9.14 -9.01
C GLN A 278 9.77 -9.87 -10.12
N LEU A 279 9.17 -10.93 -10.65
CA LEU A 279 9.74 -11.68 -11.77
C LEU A 279 9.54 -10.91 -13.07
N PRO A 280 10.49 -11.00 -14.02
CA PRO A 280 10.26 -10.50 -15.38
C PRO A 280 9.11 -11.29 -16.01
N GLY A 281 8.15 -10.61 -16.64
CA GLY A 281 7.07 -11.29 -17.35
C GLY A 281 5.76 -10.48 -17.42
N PRO A 282 4.61 -11.11 -17.11
CA PRO A 282 3.31 -10.66 -17.62
C PRO A 282 2.70 -9.46 -16.90
N PHE A 283 3.19 -9.16 -15.71
CA PHE A 283 2.70 -8.03 -14.94
C PHE A 283 3.54 -6.82 -15.30
N PRO A 284 2.92 -5.70 -15.76
CA PRO A 284 3.65 -4.52 -16.19
C PRO A 284 4.44 -3.77 -15.09
N GLY A 285 4.72 -4.39 -13.93
CA GLY A 285 5.63 -3.86 -12.91
C GLY A 285 5.26 -2.45 -12.47
N TYR A 286 3.96 -2.20 -12.24
CA TYR A 286 3.51 -0.84 -11.93
C TYR A 286 3.72 -0.50 -10.47
N MET A 287 4.26 0.70 -10.28
CA MET A 287 4.41 1.34 -8.98
C MET A 287 3.48 2.53 -8.90
N ALA A 288 3.07 2.84 -7.67
CA ALA A 288 2.33 4.04 -7.31
C ALA A 288 3.17 5.31 -7.57
N LEU A 289 3.41 5.64 -8.83
CA LEU A 289 3.85 6.94 -9.28
C LEU A 289 2.68 7.58 -10.01
N TYR A 290 2.19 8.68 -9.45
CA TYR A 290 1.15 9.50 -10.07
C TYR A 290 1.82 10.43 -11.08
N PRO A 291 1.47 10.36 -12.37
CA PRO A 291 1.68 11.48 -13.26
C PRO A 291 0.93 12.70 -12.68
N LYS A 292 1.58 13.87 -12.68
CA LYS A 292 0.98 15.18 -12.32
C LYS A 292 -0.39 15.40 -13.01
N ASP A 293 -0.53 14.82 -14.20
CA ASP A 293 -1.64 15.00 -15.13
C ASP A 293 -2.60 13.79 -15.15
N ALA A 294 -2.35 12.75 -14.34
CA ALA A 294 -3.27 11.64 -14.19
C ALA A 294 -4.57 12.15 -13.54
N PRO A 295 -5.75 11.71 -14.00
CA PRO A 295 -7.03 12.13 -13.43
C PRO A 295 -7.17 11.88 -11.92
N GLY A 296 -6.36 11.02 -11.30
CA GLY A 296 -6.30 10.84 -9.84
C GLY A 296 -5.24 11.67 -9.11
N GLY A 297 -4.32 12.32 -9.84
CA GLY A 297 -3.23 13.12 -9.28
C GLY A 297 -3.59 14.57 -9.00
N ASN A 298 -4.77 15.04 -9.42
CA ASN A 298 -5.24 16.43 -9.26
C ASN A 298 -6.77 16.59 -9.41
N LEU A 299 -7.60 15.70 -8.82
CA LEU A 299 -9.05 15.92 -8.74
C LEU A 299 -9.55 15.98 -7.29
N LEU A 300 -9.06 16.97 -6.56
CA LEU A 300 -9.99 17.94 -5.99
C LEU A 300 -10.42 18.84 -7.15
N ARG A 301 -11.40 18.41 -7.94
CA ARG A 301 -12.04 19.29 -8.91
C ARG A 301 -13.54 19.11 -8.85
N THR A 302 -14.11 20.00 -8.06
CA THR A 302 -15.45 20.55 -8.18
C THR A 302 -15.88 20.69 -9.65
N GLY A 303 -17.08 20.22 -10.00
CA GLY A 303 -17.70 20.55 -11.30
C GLY A 303 -18.12 22.04 -11.40
N PRO A 304 -18.83 22.46 -12.47
CA PRO A 304 -18.98 21.87 -13.80
C PRO A 304 -18.23 22.64 -14.91
N ARG A 305 -18.23 22.02 -16.10
CA ARG A 305 -17.50 22.34 -17.34
C ARG A 305 -17.65 23.78 -17.87
N HIS A 306 -16.60 24.26 -18.53
CA HIS A 306 -16.70 24.91 -19.84
C HIS A 306 -15.56 24.44 -20.77
N TYR A 307 -15.95 24.02 -21.97
CA TYR A 307 -15.11 23.62 -23.10
C TYR A 307 -14.98 24.80 -24.06
N GLU A 308 -13.76 25.26 -24.32
CA GLU A 308 -13.28 25.89 -25.56
C GLU A 308 -11.75 25.64 -25.53
N GLY A 309 -11.00 25.19 -26.53
CA GLY A 309 -11.15 25.05 -27.97
C GLY A 309 -9.73 25.24 -28.54
N GLN A 310 -9.31 24.37 -29.48
CA GLN A 310 -8.13 24.56 -30.36
C GLN A 310 -6.73 24.46 -29.68
N GLN A 311 -5.63 24.05 -30.31
CA GLN A 311 -5.32 23.46 -31.63
C GLN A 311 -3.94 22.79 -31.54
N VAL A 312 -3.67 21.91 -32.50
CA VAL A 312 -2.45 21.13 -32.76
C VAL A 312 -1.29 22.03 -33.23
N SER A 313 -0.05 21.74 -32.82
CA SER A 313 1.18 21.68 -33.66
C SER A 313 2.44 21.76 -32.78
N GLY A 314 3.36 20.81 -32.87
CA GLY A 314 4.62 20.99 -33.61
C GLY A 314 5.78 20.92 -32.60
N ALA A 315 6.43 19.77 -32.45
CA ALA A 315 7.71 19.43 -33.07
C ALA A 315 8.94 20.18 -32.49
N HIS A 316 9.91 19.35 -32.05
CA HIS A 316 11.37 19.56 -32.12
C HIS A 316 12.15 20.33 -31.02
N ASP A 317 13.08 19.56 -30.43
CA ASP A 317 14.52 19.82 -30.27
C ASP A 317 15.14 20.26 -28.92
N GLY A 318 16.24 19.54 -28.59
CA GLY A 318 17.37 19.94 -27.73
C GLY A 318 17.24 19.52 -26.27
N VAL A 319 17.90 18.49 -25.74
CA VAL A 319 19.36 18.37 -25.48
C VAL A 319 19.94 19.68 -24.94
N VAL A 320 20.03 19.83 -23.61
CA VAL A 320 21.21 19.55 -22.74
C VAL A 320 20.70 19.27 -21.33
#